data_AF-A0A2U3LI85-F1
#
_entry.id   AF-A0A2U3LI85-F1
#
_cell.length_a   1.000
_cell.length_b   1.000
_cell.length_c   1.000
_cell.angle_alpha   90.00
_cell.angle_beta   90.00
_cell.angle_gamma   90.00
#
_symmetry.space_group_name_H-M   'P 1'
#
loop_
_entity.id
_entity.type
_entity.pdbx_description
1 polymer ?
#
loop_
_entity_poly.entity_id
_entity_poly.type
_entity_poly.pdbx_seq_one_letter_code
_entity_poly.pdbx_strand_id
1 'polypeptide(L)' 'MHGWQIASYPLPSNRQNITVQRILIRYGVSRDMVFLLLRDLCKEFEHLKNNPVLNSAKKVSFHH' A
#
# COMPACT_ATOMS: atom_id res chain seq x y z
N MET A 1 -3.45 -5.75 7.21
CA MET A 1 -4.12 -5.47 5.92
C MET A 1 -5.38 -6.31 5.78
N HIS A 2 -6.55 -5.68 5.93
CA HIS A 2 -7.88 -6.28 6.02
C HIS A 2 -8.43 -6.86 4.71
N GLY A 3 -7.65 -7.70 4.01
CA GLY A 3 -8.03 -8.29 2.71
C GLY A 3 -7.72 -7.39 1.50
N TRP A 4 -7.31 -6.15 1.71
CA TRP A 4 -6.84 -5.25 0.65
C TRP A 4 -5.50 -5.72 0.08
N GLN A 5 -5.43 -5.89 -1.24
CA GLN A 5 -4.18 -6.12 -1.96
C GLN A 5 -3.74 -4.81 -2.64
N ILE A 6 -2.65 -4.22 -2.16
CA ILE A 6 -2.10 -2.96 -2.68
C ILE A 6 -0.69 -3.23 -3.20
N ALA A 7 -0.46 -2.87 -4.46
CA ALA A 7 0.80 -3.13 -5.13
C ALA A 7 1.84 -2.07 -4.75
N SER A 8 3.05 -2.50 -4.35
CA SER A 8 4.19 -1.65 -4.00
C SER A 8 5.43 -1.98 -4.85
N TYR A 9 6.03 -0.98 -5.50
CA TYR A 9 7.19 -1.15 -6.39
C TYR A 9 8.09 0.07 -6.48
N PRO A 10 9.39 -0.12 -6.77
CA PRO A 10 10.27 0.97 -7.16
C PRO A 10 9.82 1.58 -8.50
N LEU A 11 10.02 2.88 -8.65
CA LEU A 11 9.85 3.57 -9.93
C LEU A 11 10.87 3.08 -10.98
N PRO A 12 10.60 3.30 -12.29
CA PRO A 12 11.47 2.89 -13.39
C PRO A 12 12.83 3.63 -13.39
N SER A 13 13.60 3.42 -14.46
CA SER A 13 14.99 3.87 -14.58
C SER A 13 15.26 5.28 -14.07
N ASN A 14 16.40 5.44 -13.40
CA ASN A 14 16.86 6.68 -12.75
C ASN A 14 16.04 7.12 -11.52
N ARG A 15 15.09 6.30 -11.02
CA ARG A 15 14.30 6.60 -9.80
C ARG A 15 14.01 5.38 -8.91
N GLN A 16 14.80 4.31 -9.01
CA GLN A 16 14.53 3.04 -8.31
C GLN A 16 14.59 3.13 -6.77
N ASN A 17 15.15 4.21 -6.20
CA ASN A 17 15.13 4.44 -4.76
C ASN A 17 13.76 4.92 -4.23
N ILE A 18 12.83 5.27 -5.13
CA ILE A 18 11.48 5.69 -4.76
C ILE A 18 10.55 4.50 -4.93
N THR A 19 10.03 3.98 -3.82
CA THR A 19 8.96 2.96 -3.85
C THR A 19 7.60 3.65 -3.77
N VAL A 20 6.69 3.30 -4.68
CA VAL A 20 5.32 3.80 -4.71
C VAL A 20 4.33 2.71 -4.35
N GLN A 21 3.20 3.11 -3.76
CA GLN A 21 2.01 2.26 -3.62
C GLN A 21 0.97 2.71 -4.63
N ARG A 22 0.41 1.76 -5.40
CA ARG A 22 -0.58 2.04 -6.44
C ARG A 22 -1.93 1.41 -6.09
N ILE A 23 -2.98 2.23 -6.06
CA ILE A 23 -4.38 1.81 -5.91
C ILE A 23 -5.09 2.12 -7.23
N LEU A 24 -5.71 1.12 -7.85
CA LEU A 24 -6.47 1.28 -9.09
C LEU A 24 -7.97 1.36 -8.78
N ILE A 25 -8.61 2.47 -9.15
CA ILE A 25 -10.05 2.63 -9.03
C ILE A 25 -10.69 2.22 -10.35
N ARG A 26 -11.60 1.24 -10.30
CA ARG A 26 -12.30 0.68 -11.46
C ARG A 26 -13.80 0.68 -11.22
N TYR A 27 -14.57 0.38 -12.26
CA TYR A 27 -16.00 0.12 -12.12
C TYR A 27 -16.26 -0.93 -11.02
N GLY A 28 -17.23 -0.65 -10.15
CA GLY A 28 -17.53 -1.47 -8.97
C GLY A 28 -16.84 -1.04 -7.67
N VAL A 29 -15.83 -0.15 -7.72
CA VAL A 29 -15.30 0.48 -6.50
C VAL A 29 -16.19 1.64 -6.11
N SER A 30 -16.99 1.45 -5.05
CA SER A 30 -17.86 2.51 -4.53
C SER A 30 -17.10 3.49 -3.64
N ARG A 31 -17.72 4.64 -3.37
CA ARG A 31 -17.18 5.63 -2.42
C ARG A 31 -17.02 5.06 -1.01
N ASP A 32 -17.95 4.21 -0.57
CA ASP A 32 -17.90 3.58 0.74
C ASP A 32 -16.74 2.59 0.84
N MET A 33 -16.43 1.85 -0.24
CA MET A 33 -15.25 0.99 -0.28
C MET A 33 -13.95 1.79 -0.16
N VAL A 34 -13.86 2.95 -0.81
CA VAL A 34 -12.71 3.86 -0.66
C VAL A 34 -12.61 4.38 0.77
N PHE A 35 -13.73 4.70 1.42
CA PHE A 35 -13.73 5.10 2.82
C PHE A 35 -13.21 3.99 3.74
N LEU A 36 -13.66 2.74 3.54
CA LEU A 36 -13.16 1.58 4.29
C LEU A 36 -11.66 1.38 4.09
N LEU A 37 -11.18 1.47 2.84
CA LEU A 37 -9.75 1.38 2.52
C LEU A 37 -8.94 2.44 3.25
N LEU A 38 -9.36 3.71 3.21
CA LEU A 38 -8.66 4.81 3.87
C LEU A 38 -8.66 4.65 5.40
N ARG A 39 -9.80 4.29 5.98
CA ARG A 39 -9.92 4.01 7.41
C ARG A 39 -8.92 2.93 7.85
N ASP A 40 -8.83 1.85 7.08
CA ASP A 40 -7.95 0.74 7.40
C ASP A 40 -6.46 1.12 7.19
N LEU A 41 -6.12 1.90 6.16
CA LEU A 41 -4.77 2.44 5.97
C LEU A 41 -4.32 3.32 7.15
N CYS A 42 -5.18 4.22 7.62
CA CYS A 42 -4.86 5.06 8.78
C CYS A 42 -4.60 4.22 10.04
N LYS A 43 -5.40 3.17 10.28
CA LYS A 43 -5.19 2.26 11.42
C LYS A 43 -3.85 1.53 11.33
N GLU A 44 -3.49 1.05 10.15
CA GLU A 44 -2.21 0.36 9.93
C GLU A 44 -1.02 1.30 10.11
N PHE A 45 -1.13 2.58 9.72
CA PHE A 45 -0.09 3.58 9.98
C PHE A 45 0.12 3.82 11.48
N GLU A 46 -0.95 3.97 12.25
CA GLU A 46 -0.84 4.10 13.70
C GLU A 46 -0.24 2.84 14.34
N HIS A 47 -0.62 1.65 13.85
CA HIS A 47 -0.02 0.41 14.32
C HIS A 47 1.50 0.34 14.04
N LEU A 48 1.93 0.67 12.82
CA LEU A 48 3.35 0.67 12.43
C LEU A 48 4.17 1.73 13.17
N LYS A 49 3.57 2.90 13.44
CA LYS A 49 4.20 3.95 14.25
C LYS A 49 4.47 3.47 15.68
N ASN A 50 3.54 2.71 16.26
CA ASN A 50 3.66 2.15 17.61
C ASN A 50 4.49 0.85 17.65
N ASN A 51 4.66 0.17 16.52
CA ASN A 51 5.38 -1.11 16.40
C ASN A 51 6.38 -1.04 15.24
N PRO A 52 7.50 -0.31 15.41
CA PRO A 52 8.47 -0.10 14.34
C PRO A 52 9.12 -1.44 13.94
N VAL A 53 9.02 -1.78 12.65
CA VAL A 53 9.62 -3.00 12.10
C VAL A 53 11.11 -2.75 11.85
N LEU A 54 11.97 -3.33 12.71
CA LEU A 54 13.41 -3.06 12.70
C LEU A 54 14.17 -3.62 11.47
N ASN A 55 13.58 -4.52 10.68
CA ASN A 55 14.17 -5.05 9.45
C ASN A 55 13.08 -5.54 8.49
N SER A 56 12.60 -4.65 7.60
CA SER A 56 11.66 -5.04 6.55
C SER A 56 12.43 -5.55 5.33
N ALA A 57 12.42 -6.85 5.09
CA ALA A 57 12.95 -7.43 3.86
C ALA A 57 12.21 -6.81 2.66
N LYS A 58 12.94 -6.30 1.66
CA LYS A 58 12.38 -5.73 0.42
C LYS A 58 11.64 -6.81 -0.36
N LYS A 59 10.37 -7.04 -0.03
CA LYS A 59 9.50 -7.97 -0.73
C LYS A 59 8.76 -7.21 -1.82
N VAL A 60 9.13 -7.44 -3.07
CA VAL A 60 8.45 -6.87 -4.23
C VAL A 60 7.09 -7.56 -4.37
N SER A 61 6.01 -6.79 -4.41
CA SER A 61 4.67 -7.33 -4.73
C SER A 61 4.54 -7.55 -6.24
N PHE A 62 3.55 -8.30 -6.71
CA PHE A 62 3.33 -8.49 -8.16
C PHE A 62 2.98 -7.16 -8.87
N HIS A 63 3.59 -6.94 -10.04
CA HIS A 63 3.31 -5.83 -10.97
C HIS A 63 3.18 -6.40 -12.39
N HIS A 64 2.15 -5.94 -13.12
CA HIS A 64 1.94 -6.22 -14.55
C HIS A 64 2.47 -5.06 -15.39
#